data_AF-A0ABD3BSG6-F1
#
_entry.id   AF-A0ABD3BSG6-F1
#
_cell.length_a   1.000
_cell.length_b   1.000
_cell.length_c   1.000
_cell.angle_alpha   90.00
_cell.angle_beta   90.00
_cell.angle_gamma   90.00
#
_symmetry.space_group_name_H-M   'P 1'
#
loop_
_entity.id
_entity.type
_entity.pdbx_description
1 polymer ?
#
loop_
_entity_poly.entity_id
_entity_poly.type
_entity_poly.pdbx_seq_one_letter_code
_entity_poly.pdbx_strand_id
1 'polypeptide(L)'
;MAVDEKVGVHEAEDARLILNLDNKKKVLCAVPGKNGILFTGGEDRNINAYSIEDAHSARIKGIVVLSKNSDDSSGDEDPYIIASASSDRVIRVWDVRMANKEKTNPLTEANTKSRFTCLAGSSLGSLKRRRPEMPNTEENAEAAAVES
;
A
#
# COMPACT_ATOMS: atom_id res chain seq x y z
N MET A 1 4.89 11.76 -14.73
CA MET A 1 4.17 11.34 -15.95
C MET A 1 2.75 11.87 -15.84
N ALA A 2 2.31 12.69 -16.80
CA ALA A 2 0.89 12.94 -17.00
C ALA A 2 0.53 12.07 -18.20
N VAL A 3 -0.22 11.01 -17.96
CA VAL A 3 -0.68 10.13 -19.02
C VAL A 3 -2.00 10.73 -19.49
N ASP A 4 -2.26 10.58 -20.79
CA ASP A 4 -3.50 10.96 -21.44
C ASP A 4 -4.73 10.38 -20.70
N GLU A 5 -5.92 10.53 -21.26
CA GLU A 5 -7.14 9.85 -20.77
C GLU A 5 -7.09 8.32 -20.99
N LYS A 6 -5.94 7.76 -21.36
CA LYS A 6 -5.75 6.35 -21.70
C LYS A 6 -4.52 5.77 -21.04
N VAL A 7 -4.60 4.51 -20.61
CA VAL A 7 -3.47 3.72 -20.15
C VAL A 7 -3.23 2.58 -21.12
N GLY A 8 -2.13 2.64 -21.87
CA GLY A 8 -1.73 1.58 -22.79
C GLY A 8 -0.87 0.51 -22.11
N VAL A 9 -1.25 -0.75 -22.29
CA VAL A 9 -0.46 -1.91 -21.87
C VAL A 9 0.26 -2.47 -23.10
N HIS A 10 1.56 -2.65 -22.97
CA HIS A 10 2.42 -3.08 -24.07
C HIS A 10 3.15 -4.36 -23.69
N GLU A 11 3.42 -5.17 -24.71
CA GLU A 11 4.31 -6.32 -24.59
C GLU A 11 5.74 -5.83 -24.38
N ALA A 12 6.43 -6.39 -23.39
CA ALA A 12 7.75 -5.88 -22.99
C ALA A 12 8.83 -6.18 -24.04
N GLU A 13 8.65 -7.25 -24.84
CA GLU A 13 9.64 -7.71 -25.81
C GLU A 13 9.74 -6.77 -27.03
N ASP A 14 8.61 -6.33 -27.58
CA ASP A 14 8.54 -5.57 -28.83
C ASP A 14 7.81 -4.23 -28.72
N ALA A 15 7.40 -3.84 -27.51
CA ALA A 15 6.58 -2.66 -27.23
C ALA A 15 5.25 -2.62 -28.00
N ARG A 16 4.76 -3.77 -28.47
CA ARG A 16 3.48 -3.84 -29.16
C ARG A 16 2.35 -3.56 -28.18
N LEU A 17 1.44 -2.68 -28.58
CA LEU A 17 0.23 -2.39 -27.80
C LEU A 17 -0.64 -3.65 -27.71
N ILE A 18 -0.86 -4.13 -26.49
CA ILE A 18 -1.74 -5.27 -26.19
C ILE A 18 -3.17 -4.77 -26.00
N LEU A 19 -3.35 -3.76 -25.14
CA LEU A 19 -4.66 -3.20 -24.85
C LEU A 19 -4.55 -1.74 -24.40
N ASN A 20 -5.63 -0.98 -24.63
CA ASN A 20 -5.80 0.37 -24.09
C ASN A 20 -6.94 0.37 -23.08
N LEU A 21 -6.69 0.96 -21.92
CA LEU A 21 -7.70 1.24 -20.91
C LEU A 21 -8.11 2.70 -21.03
N ASP A 22 -9.39 2.96 -21.30
CA ASP A 22 -9.92 4.32 -21.36
C ASP A 22 -10.36 4.79 -19.97
N ASN A 23 -9.98 6.01 -19.60
CA ASN A 23 -10.34 6.69 -18.38
C ASN A 23 -11.17 7.95 -18.70
N LYS A 24 -12.08 8.33 -17.80
CA LYS A 24 -12.93 9.52 -17.99
C LYS A 24 -12.16 10.84 -17.99
N LYS A 25 -10.96 10.86 -17.40
CA LYS A 25 -10.06 12.02 -17.29
C LYS A 25 -8.60 11.55 -17.23
N LYS A 26 -7.67 12.50 -17.33
CA LYS A 26 -6.22 12.26 -17.32
C LYS A 26 -5.75 11.46 -16.11
N VAL A 27 -4.95 10.44 -16.40
CA VAL A 27 -4.30 9.59 -15.40
C VAL A 27 -2.95 10.16 -14.99
N LEU A 28 -2.73 10.30 -13.68
CA LEU A 28 -1.51 10.93 -13.13
C LEU A 28 -0.59 9.92 -12.44
N CYS A 29 -1.13 8.77 -12.04
CA CYS A 29 -0.38 7.66 -11.46
C CYS A 29 -1.07 6.32 -11.76
N ALA A 30 -0.26 5.27 -11.91
CA ALA A 30 -0.72 3.90 -11.97
C ALA A 30 0.21 3.00 -11.14
N VAL A 31 -0.33 1.98 -10.50
CA VAL A 31 0.44 1.00 -9.72
C VAL A 31 -0.12 -0.40 -9.93
N PRO A 32 0.72 -1.39 -10.26
CA PRO A 32 0.28 -2.78 -10.38
C PRO A 32 -0.09 -3.35 -9.01
N GLY A 33 -1.15 -4.14 -9.00
CA GLY A 33 -1.60 -4.95 -7.87
C GLY A 33 -1.39 -6.45 -8.11
N LYS A 34 -1.90 -7.27 -7.19
CA LYS A 34 -1.98 -8.73 -7.37
C LYS A 34 -2.96 -9.11 -8.49
N ASN A 35 -2.82 -10.31 -9.05
CA ASN A 35 -3.76 -10.94 -9.98
C ASN A 35 -4.08 -10.12 -11.25
N GLY A 36 -3.10 -9.39 -11.79
CA GLY A 36 -3.28 -8.60 -13.02
C GLY A 36 -4.10 -7.31 -12.84
N ILE A 37 -4.36 -6.92 -11.60
CA ILE A 37 -5.06 -5.66 -11.29
C ILE A 37 -4.12 -4.48 -11.52
N LEU A 38 -4.62 -3.42 -12.15
CA LEU A 38 -3.93 -2.14 -12.27
C LEU A 38 -4.75 -1.05 -11.58
N PHE A 39 -4.18 -0.42 -10.55
CA PHE A 39 -4.77 0.77 -9.94
C PHE A 39 -4.33 2.02 -10.67
N THR A 40 -5.27 2.90 -10.95
CA THR A 40 -5.01 4.22 -11.55
C THR A 40 -5.64 5.32 -10.71
N GLY A 41 -5.04 6.51 -10.76
CA GLY A 41 -5.57 7.70 -10.11
C GLY A 41 -5.18 8.95 -10.88
N GLY A 42 -6.06 9.96 -10.86
CA GLY A 42 -5.85 11.15 -11.67
C GLY A 42 -6.78 12.31 -11.36
N GLU A 43 -7.18 13.02 -12.42
CA GLU A 43 -8.01 14.23 -12.34
C GLU A 43 -9.50 13.94 -12.08
N ASP A 44 -9.93 12.70 -12.22
CA ASP A 44 -11.26 12.22 -11.83
C ASP A 44 -11.45 12.14 -10.31
N ARG A 45 -10.34 12.16 -9.55
CA ARG A 45 -10.29 12.09 -8.08
C ARG A 45 -10.68 10.71 -7.52
N ASN A 46 -10.76 9.71 -8.40
CA ASN A 46 -11.13 8.34 -8.06
C ASN A 46 -9.90 7.44 -8.03
N ILE A 47 -10.01 6.31 -7.32
CA ILE A 47 -9.08 5.19 -7.48
C ILE A 47 -9.77 4.15 -8.35
N ASN A 48 -9.30 4.01 -9.59
CA ASN A 48 -9.88 3.04 -10.53
C ASN A 48 -9.06 1.75 -10.50
N ALA A 49 -9.75 0.65 -10.20
CA ALA A 49 -9.33 -0.75 -10.29
C ALA A 49 -10.55 -1.62 -9.92
N TYR A 50 -11.33 -1.11 -8.94
CA TYR A 50 -12.59 -1.62 -8.39
C TYR A 50 -13.38 -0.43 -7.77
N SER A 51 -13.61 0.62 -8.57
CA SER A 51 -14.20 1.94 -8.25
C SER A 51 -14.36 2.32 -6.77
N ILE A 52 -13.40 3.09 -6.23
CA ILE A 52 -13.63 3.93 -5.04
C ILE A 52 -13.94 5.35 -5.54
N GLU A 53 -15.23 5.66 -5.62
CA GLU A 53 -15.71 6.96 -6.10
C GLU A 53 -15.50 8.06 -5.06
N ASP A 54 -15.16 9.26 -5.52
CA ASP A 54 -14.89 10.44 -4.69
C ASP A 54 -13.87 10.17 -3.57
N ALA A 55 -12.87 9.32 -3.87
CA ALA A 55 -11.79 8.95 -2.94
C ALA A 55 -11.07 10.18 -2.35
N HIS A 56 -10.98 11.26 -3.13
CA HIS A 56 -10.45 12.55 -2.68
C HIS A 56 -11.28 13.73 -3.20
N SER A 57 -11.19 14.88 -2.52
CA SER A 57 -11.84 16.12 -2.99
C SER A 57 -11.05 16.80 -4.11
N ALA A 58 -9.82 16.34 -4.38
CA ALA A 58 -8.96 16.81 -5.46
C ALA A 58 -8.18 15.65 -6.11
N ARG A 59 -7.46 15.97 -7.20
CA ARG A 59 -6.73 14.99 -8.02
C ARG A 59 -5.73 14.16 -7.23
N ILE A 60 -5.67 12.87 -7.56
CA ILE A 60 -4.73 11.91 -6.95
C ILE A 60 -3.37 12.04 -7.65
N LYS A 61 -2.29 11.98 -6.86
CA LYS A 61 -0.91 12.17 -7.31
C LYS A 61 -0.02 10.96 -7.08
N GLY A 62 -0.47 10.01 -6.28
CA GLY A 62 0.21 8.74 -6.10
C GLY A 62 -0.69 7.73 -5.40
N ILE A 63 -0.48 6.47 -5.74
CA ILE A 63 -1.12 5.30 -5.14
C ILE A 63 -0.01 4.31 -4.79
N VAL A 64 -0.11 3.67 -3.63
CA VAL A 64 0.79 2.62 -3.17
C VAL A 64 -0.04 1.41 -2.75
N VAL A 65 0.38 0.22 -3.17
CA VAL A 65 -0.22 -1.05 -2.73
C VAL A 65 0.57 -1.57 -1.53
N LEU A 66 -0.13 -1.83 -0.42
CA LEU A 66 0.41 -2.27 0.86
C LEU A 66 -0.14 -3.67 1.18
N SER A 67 0.24 -4.69 0.41
CA SER A 67 -0.16 -6.07 0.71
C SER A 67 0.89 -6.77 1.57
N LYS A 68 0.45 -7.70 2.42
CA LYS A 68 1.36 -8.70 3.02
C LYS A 68 1.84 -9.68 1.94
N ASN A 69 3.08 -10.14 2.08
CA ASN A 69 3.58 -11.32 1.38
C ASN A 69 2.88 -12.53 2.02
N SER A 70 1.98 -13.13 1.27
CA SER A 70 1.31 -14.38 1.63
C SER A 70 2.28 -15.54 1.37
N ASP A 71 3.27 -15.69 2.25
CA ASP A 71 3.96 -16.98 2.42
C ASP A 71 3.23 -17.85 3.47
N ASP A 72 2.24 -17.29 4.17
CA ASP A 72 1.50 -17.98 5.22
C ASP A 72 0.14 -18.45 4.70
N SER A 73 -0.01 -19.77 4.62
CA SER A 73 -1.21 -20.51 4.20
C SER A 73 -2.34 -20.47 5.25
N SER A 74 -2.50 -19.38 5.98
CA SER A 74 -3.64 -19.20 6.89
C SER A 74 -4.81 -18.66 6.09
N GLY A 75 -5.88 -19.43 5.98
CA GLY A 75 -7.08 -19.14 5.16
C GLY A 75 -7.94 -17.95 5.62
N ASP A 76 -7.34 -16.93 6.22
CA ASP A 76 -7.95 -15.60 6.37
C ASP A 76 -7.52 -14.78 5.14
N GLU A 77 -8.48 -14.28 4.36
CA GLU A 77 -8.17 -13.42 3.22
C GLU A 77 -7.35 -12.23 3.73
N ASP A 78 -6.08 -12.13 3.33
CA ASP A 78 -5.22 -11.05 3.79
C ASP A 78 -5.82 -9.68 3.39
N PRO A 79 -5.72 -8.64 4.25
CA PRO A 79 -6.20 -7.32 3.90
C PRO A 79 -5.47 -6.78 2.68
N TYR A 80 -6.24 -6.39 1.66
CA TYR A 80 -5.69 -5.81 0.45
C TYR A 80 -5.68 -4.29 0.57
N ILE A 81 -4.64 -3.81 1.25
CA ILE A 81 -4.53 -2.40 1.61
C ILE A 81 -3.89 -1.60 0.47
N ILE A 82 -4.42 -0.41 0.23
CA ILE A 82 -3.81 0.61 -0.63
C ILE A 82 -3.77 1.96 0.10
N ALA A 83 -2.83 2.82 -0.29
CA ALA A 83 -2.75 4.21 0.15
C ALA A 83 -2.78 5.15 -1.04
N SER A 84 -3.45 6.29 -0.90
CA SER A 84 -3.54 7.33 -1.94
C SER A 84 -3.18 8.70 -1.37
N ALA A 85 -2.47 9.51 -2.16
CA ALA A 85 -2.12 10.89 -1.80
C ALA A 85 -2.63 11.86 -2.86
N SER A 86 -3.22 12.98 -2.42
CA SER A 86 -3.92 13.91 -3.30
C SER A 86 -3.50 15.37 -3.13
N SER A 87 -3.81 16.19 -4.14
CA SER A 87 -3.70 17.64 -4.03
C SER A 87 -4.62 18.26 -2.96
N ASP A 88 -5.53 17.46 -2.36
CA ASP A 88 -6.37 17.86 -1.21
C ASP A 88 -5.61 17.90 0.13
N ARG A 89 -4.31 17.56 0.11
CA ARG A 89 -3.39 17.55 1.28
C ARG A 89 -3.61 16.38 2.23
N VAL A 90 -4.40 15.38 1.83
CA VAL A 90 -4.72 14.21 2.64
C VAL A 90 -4.10 12.96 2.02
N ILE A 91 -3.55 12.10 2.87
CA ILE A 91 -3.25 10.71 2.54
C ILE A 91 -4.38 9.87 3.11
N ARG A 92 -4.94 8.95 2.32
CA ARG A 92 -5.97 8.00 2.76
C ARG A 92 -5.48 6.57 2.59
N VAL A 93 -5.90 5.70 3.50
CA VAL A 93 -5.62 4.27 3.46
C VAL A 93 -6.95 3.52 3.34
N TRP A 94 -6.98 2.52 2.48
CA TRP A 94 -8.20 1.81 2.09
C TRP A 94 -7.96 0.31 2.17
N ASP A 95 -8.99 -0.45 2.59
CA ASP A 95 -9.08 -1.88 2.30
C ASP A 95 -9.92 -2.04 1.02
N VAL A 96 -9.30 -2.50 -0.06
CA VAL A 96 -9.96 -2.64 -1.38
C VAL A 96 -11.14 -3.60 -1.30
N ARG A 97 -11.13 -4.57 -0.39
CA ARG A 97 -12.23 -5.54 -0.23
C ARG A 97 -13.49 -4.89 0.32
N MET A 98 -13.37 -3.72 0.96
CA MET A 98 -14.50 -2.94 1.46
C MET A 98 -15.06 -1.97 0.41
N ALA A 99 -14.49 -1.95 -0.80
CA ALA A 99 -14.87 -1.00 -1.85
C ALA A 99 -16.28 -1.23 -2.43
N ASN A 100 -16.88 -2.40 -2.21
CA ASN A 100 -18.22 -2.74 -2.72
C ASN A 100 -19.38 -2.23 -1.85
N LYS A 101 -19.10 -1.53 -0.73
CA LYS A 101 -20.12 -0.97 0.15
C LYS A 101 -20.59 0.37 -0.42
N GLU A 102 -21.90 0.68 -0.30
CA GLU A 102 -22.54 1.90 -0.83
C GLU A 102 -21.78 3.20 -0.54
N LYS A 103 -21.00 3.24 0.55
CA LYS A 103 -20.07 4.30 0.85
C LYS A 103 -18.77 3.74 1.41
N THR A 104 -17.70 3.85 0.62
CA THR A 104 -16.37 3.38 0.97
C THR A 104 -15.67 4.43 1.83
N ASN A 105 -15.59 4.20 3.13
CA ASN A 105 -14.83 5.07 4.02
C ASN A 105 -13.36 4.60 4.07
N PRO A 106 -12.39 5.54 4.11
CA PRO A 106 -11.01 5.17 4.34
C PRO A 106 -10.85 4.54 5.73
N LEU A 107 -9.93 3.59 5.87
CA LEU A 107 -9.54 3.02 7.15
C LEU A 107 -8.92 4.08 8.06
N THR A 108 -8.13 4.97 7.46
CA THR A 108 -7.52 6.11 8.14
C THR A 108 -7.16 7.20 7.13
N GLU A 109 -7.03 8.42 7.62
CA GLU A 109 -6.58 9.55 6.85
C GLU A 109 -5.66 10.48 7.65
N ALA A 110 -4.72 11.13 6.96
CA ALA A 110 -3.77 12.06 7.56
C ALA A 110 -3.62 13.32 6.69
N ASN A 111 -3.89 14.50 7.27
CA ASN A 111 -3.73 15.78 6.61
C ASN A 111 -2.34 16.38 6.91
N THR A 112 -1.53 16.57 5.88
CA THR A 112 -0.15 17.08 6.00
C THR A 112 -0.05 18.59 5.82
N LYS A 113 -1.18 19.26 5.59
CA LYS A 113 -1.29 20.70 5.29
C LYS A 113 -0.58 21.14 4.01
N SER A 114 -0.02 20.21 3.24
CA SER A 114 0.75 20.46 2.02
C SER A 114 0.25 19.61 0.86
N ARG A 115 0.36 20.13 -0.37
CA ARG A 115 -0.04 19.39 -1.58
C ARG A 115 1.01 18.32 -1.89
N PHE A 116 0.56 17.12 -2.22
CA PHE A 116 1.46 16.06 -2.67
C PHE A 116 1.77 16.17 -4.17
N THR A 117 3.00 15.79 -4.53
CA THR A 117 3.46 15.67 -5.92
C THR A 117 3.66 14.21 -6.33
N CYS A 118 3.88 13.33 -5.36
CA CYS A 118 4.07 11.89 -5.51
C CYS A 118 3.77 11.19 -4.18
N LEU A 119 3.68 9.86 -4.21
CA LEU A 119 3.63 8.99 -3.03
C LEU A 119 4.49 7.75 -3.30
N ALA A 120 5.29 7.35 -2.32
CA ALA A 120 6.05 6.11 -2.35
C ALA A 120 5.96 5.45 -0.97
N GLY A 121 5.95 4.13 -0.94
CA GLY A 121 5.87 3.37 0.30
C GLY A 121 6.00 1.87 0.03
N SER A 122 6.23 1.11 1.07
CA SER A 122 6.30 -0.34 1.04
C SER A 122 5.70 -0.93 2.31
N SER A 123 5.24 -2.18 2.22
CA SER A 123 4.87 -2.95 3.41
C SER A 123 6.14 -3.24 4.21
N LEU A 124 6.15 -2.88 5.49
CA LEU A 124 7.22 -3.31 6.38
C LEU A 124 7.04 -4.82 6.64
N GLY A 125 7.93 -5.64 6.09
CA GLY A 125 8.02 -7.04 6.47
C GLY A 125 8.25 -7.15 7.98
N SER A 126 7.76 -8.22 8.59
CA SER A 126 7.95 -8.50 10.02
C SER A 126 9.42 -8.33 10.37
N LEU A 127 9.77 -7.20 11.01
CA LEU A 127 11.07 -7.07 11.66
C LEU A 127 11.09 -8.19 12.68
N LYS A 128 11.84 -9.28 12.42
CA LYS A 128 12.14 -10.29 13.44
C LYS A 128 12.66 -9.49 14.63
N ARG A 129 11.82 -9.33 15.66
CA ARG A 129 12.19 -8.70 16.91
C ARG A 129 13.42 -9.47 17.37
N ARG A 130 14.62 -8.88 17.29
CA ARG A 130 15.78 -9.45 17.97
C ARG A 130 15.39 -9.42 19.44
N ARG A 131 15.04 -10.58 20.01
CA ARG A 131 14.96 -10.72 21.47
C ARG A 131 16.35 -10.32 21.98
N PRO A 132 16.46 -9.38 22.93
CA PRO A 132 17.68 -9.26 23.70
C PRO A 132 17.90 -10.62 24.37
N GLU A 133 19.04 -11.26 24.12
CA GLU A 133 19.49 -12.38 24.94
C GLU A 133 19.66 -11.84 26.35
N MET A 134 18.82 -12.30 27.27
CA MET A 134 19.03 -12.04 28.70
C MET A 134 20.23 -12.86 29.15
N PRO A 135 21.20 -12.29 29.88
CA PRO A 135 22.31 -13.06 30.40
C PRO A 135 21.79 -14.11 31.38
N ASN A 136 22.22 -15.36 31.20
CA ASN A 136 21.96 -16.46 32.14
C ASN A 136 22.63 -16.13 33.47
N THR A 137 21.83 -15.89 34.52
CA THR A 137 22.34 -15.92 35.89
C THR A 137 22.24 -17.36 36.39
N GLU A 138 23.23 -18.18 36.07
CA GLU A 138 23.45 -19.44 36.79
C GLU A 138 24.30 -19.17 38.03
N GLU A 139 23.57 -19.12 39.14
CA GLU A 139 23.89 -19.62 40.48
C GLU A 139 25.20 -20.43 40.57
N ASN A 140 26.17 -19.93 41.34
CA ASN A 140 27.24 -20.73 41.93
C ASN A 140 27.31 -20.41 43.42
N ALA A 141 26.50 -21.11 44.19
CA ALA A 141 26.66 -21.26 45.63
C ALA A 141 27.48 -22.53 45.89
N GLU A 142 28.80 -22.40 46.07
CA GLU A 142 29.62 -23.29 46.92
C GLU A 142 31.11 -22.88 46.84
N ALA A 143 31.62 -22.25 47.89
CA ALA A 143 33.00 -22.37 48.38
C ALA A 143 33.20 -21.43 49.60
N ALA A 144 32.51 -21.71 50.70
CA ALA A 144 32.80 -21.13 52.01
C ALA A 144 32.88 -22.25 53.04
N ALA A 145 33.90 -23.09 52.93
CA ALA A 145 34.33 -24.00 53.99
C ALA A 145 35.75 -24.51 53.70
N VAL A 146 36.79 -23.70 53.98
CA VAL A 146 38.04 -24.13 54.64
C VAL A 146 38.76 -22.87 55.15
N GLU A 147 38.47 -22.45 56.38
CA GLU A 147 39.43 -21.74 57.22
C GLU A 147 39.57 -22.57 58.51
N SER A 148 40.71 -23.22 58.66
CA SER A 148 41.28 -23.71 59.93
C SER A 148 42.78 -23.87 59.72
#